data_AF-A0A352GKK0-F1
#
_entry.id   AF-A0A352GKK0-F1
#
_cell.length_a   1.000
_cell.length_b   1.000
_cell.length_c   1.000
_cell.angle_alpha   90.00
_cell.angle_beta   90.00
_cell.angle_gamma   90.00
#
_symmetry.space_group_name_H-M   'P 1'
#
loop_
_entity.id
_entity.type
_entity.pdbx_description
1 polymer ?
#
loop_
_entity_poly.entity_id
_entity_poly.type
_entity_poly.pdbx_seq_one_letter_code
_entity_poly.pdbx_strand_id
1 'polypeptide(L)' 'MSLADDLRAAMTQEDMRKIDAWTARYRIVHVDFPTDPFDPFFNINKPENLAEAETLFAEAAQ' A
#
# COMPACT_ATOMS: atom_id res chain seq x y z
N MET A 1 7.73 -23.53 -2.26
CA MET A 1 7.78 -22.50 -1.20
C MET A 1 6.58 -21.59 -1.39
N SER A 2 6.03 -21.07 -0.30
CA SER A 2 4.98 -20.06 -0.36
C SER A 2 5.60 -18.67 -0.55
N LEU A 3 4.85 -17.69 -1.06
CA LEU A 3 5.33 -16.30 -1.16
C LEU A 3 5.80 -15.75 0.18
N ALA A 4 5.21 -16.20 1.29
CA ALA A 4 5.60 -15.78 2.64
C ALA A 4 7.01 -16.27 3.02
N ASP A 5 7.39 -17.48 2.61
CA ASP A 5 8.72 -18.04 2.91
C ASP A 5 9.80 -17.34 2.07
N ASP A 6 9.50 -17.09 0.79
CA ASP A 6 10.41 -16.38 -0.10
C ASP A 6 10.60 -14.91 0.34
N LEU A 7 9.53 -14.24 0.77
CA LEU A 7 9.61 -12.89 1.33
C LEU A 7 10.47 -12.87 2.60
N ARG A 8 10.29 -13.85 3.50
CA ARG A 8 11.11 -13.96 4.72
C ARG A 8 12.59 -14.12 4.38
N ALA A 9 12.92 -14.96 3.40
CA ALA A 9 14.30 -15.13 2.97
C ALA A 9 14.88 -13.84 2.39
N ALA A 10 14.14 -13.16 1.48
CA ALA A 10 14.58 -11.89 0.91
C ALA A 10 14.84 -10.82 1.98
N MET A 11 13.98 -10.72 3.00
CA MET A 11 14.14 -9.74 4.09
C MET A 11 15.31 -10.04 5.02
N THR A 12 15.58 -11.33 5.31
CA THR A 12 16.53 -11.73 6.37
C THR A 12 17.90 -12.13 5.84
N GLN A 13 17.97 -12.68 4.64
CA GLN A 13 19.21 -13.19 4.04
C GLN A 13 19.79 -12.25 2.98
N GLU A 14 18.93 -11.48 2.31
CA GLU A 14 19.33 -10.57 1.23
C GLU A 14 19.22 -9.08 1.63
N ASP A 15 18.83 -8.80 2.88
CA ASP A 15 18.56 -7.46 3.44
C ASP A 15 17.64 -6.59 2.56
N MET A 16 16.71 -7.23 1.85
CA MET A 16 15.78 -6.54 0.96
C MET A 16 14.71 -5.79 1.76
N ARG A 17 14.59 -4.48 1.53
CA ARG A 17 13.59 -3.59 2.17
C ARG A 17 12.58 -2.96 1.21
N LYS A 18 12.87 -2.97 -0.09
CA LYS A 18 11.99 -2.39 -1.12
C LYS A 18 11.04 -3.44 -1.67
N ILE A 19 9.73 -3.18 -1.56
CA ILE A 19 8.70 -4.10 -2.08
C ILE A 19 8.77 -4.24 -3.60
N ASP A 20 9.11 -3.17 -4.32
CA ASP A 20 9.26 -3.19 -5.79
C ASP A 20 10.38 -4.15 -6.23
N ALA A 21 11.49 -4.17 -5.48
CA ALA A 21 12.61 -5.06 -5.76
C ALA A 21 12.25 -6.54 -5.54
N TRP A 22 11.36 -6.82 -4.58
CA TRP A 22 10.88 -8.18 -4.32
C TRP A 22 9.83 -8.61 -5.34
N THR A 23 8.83 -7.77 -5.60
CA THR A 23 7.74 -8.06 -6.54
C THR A 23 8.21 -8.20 -7.99
N ALA A 24 9.32 -7.55 -8.38
CA ALA A 24 9.97 -7.73 -9.69
C ALA A 24 10.43 -9.17 -9.97
N ARG A 25 10.54 -10.04 -8.95
CA ARG A 25 10.87 -11.47 -9.10
C ARG A 25 9.68 -12.33 -9.52
N TYR A 26 8.47 -11.77 -9.49
CA TYR A 26 7.23 -12.48 -9.74
C TYR A 26 6.47 -11.86 -10.89
N ARG A 27 5.53 -12.61 -11.45
CA ARG A 27 4.57 -12.07 -12.42
C ARG A 27 3.51 -11.29 -11.64
N ILE A 28 3.49 -9.98 -11.82
CA ILE A 28 2.47 -9.09 -11.27
C ILE A 28 1.59 -8.57 -12.39
N VAL A 29 0.37 -8.18 -12.03
CA VAL A 29 -0.55 -7.45 -12.89
C VAL A 29 -0.96 -6.18 -12.16
N HIS A 30 -1.08 -5.09 -12.90
CA HIS A 30 -1.67 -3.87 -12.38
C HIS A 30 -3.18 -3.99 -12.53
N VAL A 31 -3.90 -3.73 -11.45
CA VAL A 31 -5.37 -3.77 -11.42
C VAL A 31 -5.86 -2.36 -11.16
N ASP A 32 -6.66 -1.84 -12.08
CA ASP A 32 -7.25 -0.52 -11.92
C ASP A 32 -8.24 -0.53 -10.75
N PHE A 33 -8.12 0.46 -9.87
CA PHE A 33 -9.04 0.65 -8.75
C PHE A 33 -9.53 2.11 -8.75
N PRO A 34 -10.76 2.37 -9.22
CA PRO A 34 -11.31 3.73 -9.25
C PRO A 34 -11.44 4.31 -7.83
N THR A 35 -11.10 5.58 -7.66
CA THR A 35 -11.02 6.27 -6.36
C THR A 35 -12.05 7.38 -6.21
N ASP A 36 -13.05 7.46 -7.09
CA ASP A 36 -14.11 8.46 -7.00
C ASP A 36 -15.32 7.94 -6.21
N PRO A 37 -15.99 8.78 -5.39
CA PRO A 37 -15.63 10.16 -5.08
C PRO A 37 -14.54 10.29 -3.99
N PHE A 38 -14.18 9.21 -3.31
CA PHE A 38 -13.20 9.19 -2.22
C PHE A 38 -12.17 8.09 -2.41
N ASP A 39 -10.89 8.42 -2.23
CA ASP A 39 -9.78 7.46 -2.35
C ASP A 39 -9.70 6.54 -1.12
N PRO A 40 -10.01 5.24 -1.24
CA PRO A 40 -9.91 4.30 -0.12
C PRO A 40 -8.46 3.97 0.27
N PHE A 41 -7.47 4.40 -0.52
CA PHE A 41 -6.05 4.21 -0.27
C PHE A 41 -5.36 5.47 0.29
N PHE A 42 -6.12 6.49 0.69
CA PHE A 42 -5.57 7.70 1.29
C PHE A 42 -4.68 7.37 2.51
N ASN A 43 -3.42 7.80 2.48
CA ASN A 43 -2.43 7.50 3.51
C ASN A 43 -2.16 8.73 4.40
N ILE A 44 -2.20 8.52 5.72
CA ILE A 44 -1.85 9.54 6.71
C ILE A 44 -0.37 9.39 7.08
N ASN A 45 0.50 10.14 6.42
CA ASN A 45 1.94 10.13 6.69
C ASN A 45 2.42 11.35 7.48
N LYS A 46 1.62 12.41 7.51
CA LYS A 46 1.91 13.67 8.22
C LYS A 46 0.69 14.11 9.05
N PRO A 47 0.88 14.93 10.09
CA PRO A 47 -0.24 15.46 10.89
C PRO A 47 -1.31 16.16 10.05
N GLU A 48 -0.95 16.88 8.99
CA GLU A 48 -1.90 17.60 8.14
C GLU A 48 -2.82 16.65 7.36
N ASN A 49 -2.36 15.44 7.04
CA ASN A 49 -3.19 14.42 6.39
C ASN A 49 -4.32 13.94 7.30
N LEU A 50 -4.20 14.08 8.63
CA LEU A 50 -5.26 13.72 9.55
C LEU A 50 -6.46 14.66 9.41
N ALA A 51 -6.22 15.97 9.31
CA ALA A 51 -7.29 16.96 9.13
C ALA A 51 -8.00 16.78 7.76
N GLU A 52 -7.24 16.41 6.73
CA GLU A 52 -7.80 16.04 5.42
C GLU A 52 -8.65 14.77 5.53
N ALA A 53 -8.17 13.73 6.22
CA ALA A 53 -8.93 12.50 6.44
C ALA A 53 -10.23 12.73 7.24
N GLU A 54 -10.20 13.62 8.25
CA GLU A 54 -11.40 14.01 9.00
C GLU A 54 -12.44 14.69 8.10
N THR A 55 -11.98 15.53 7.17
CA THR A 55 -12.85 16.20 6.19
C THR A 55 -13.47 15.17 5.23
N LEU A 56 -12.64 14.30 4.62
CA LEU A 56 -13.10 13.22 3.74
C LEU A 56 -14.09 12.29 4.44
N PHE A 57 -13.86 11.96 5.71
CA PHE A 57 -14.77 11.13 6.50
C PHE A 57 -16.12 11.81 6.77
N ALA A 58 -16.10 13.11 7.10
CA ALA A 58 -17.33 13.88 7.32
C ALA A 58 -18.16 14.04 6.03
N GLU A 59 -17.51 14.16 4.88
CA GLU A 59 -18.16 14.20 3.57
C GLU A 59 -18.73 12.83 3.17
N ALA A 60 -18.03 11.73 3.47
CA ALA A 60 -18.49 10.38 3.19
C ALA A 60 -19.61 9.87 4.12
N ALA A 61 -19.75 10.47 5.32
CA ALA A 61 -20.78 10.10 6.29
C ALA A 61 -22.14 10.83 6.09
N GLN A 62 -22.24 11.72 5.10
CA GLN A 62 -23.46 12.40 4.69
C GLN A 62 -24.22 11.61 3.62
#